data_AF-A0A2G9U5U9-F1
#
_entry.id   AF-A0A2G9U5U9-F1
#
_cell.length_a   1.000
_cell.length_b   1.000
_cell.length_c   1.000
_cell.angle_alpha   90.00
_cell.angle_beta   90.00
_cell.angle_gamma   90.00
#
_symmetry.space_group_name_H-M   'P 1'
#
loop_
_entity.id
_entity.type
_entity.pdbx_description
1 polymer ?
#
loop_
_entity_poly.entity_id
_entity_poly.type
_entity_poly.pdbx_seq_one_letter_code
_entity_poly.pdbx_strand_id
1 'polypeptide(L)'
;MDSRRAITPQFATRITAEKRAEQPVTIENEGNLMQEVRQTFNSWISQTIRLKKGAKHVEFDWIIGPVPKEPKNPITKEVITRYITDIKNADVFYTDSNGRQMMRRQKKFNPSYKYVDSEPVSGNYYPVTNRVFMKDDKLQLTVLTDRAEGTTVIDGGLELMLHRRCFADDHWGVDEALDEPGNGNGLVARGTHYILLGNPKVEFIALTNGHSRVSA
;
A
#
# COMPACT_ATOMS: atom_id res chain seq x y z
N MET A 1 36.50 -29.80 29.64
CA MET A 1 35.19 -29.91 30.33
C MET A 1 34.83 -28.50 30.77
N ASP A 2 34.47 -27.60 29.86
CA ASP A 2 33.17 -27.50 29.14
C ASP A 2 32.03 -27.21 30.13
N SER A 3 31.21 -26.16 30.06
CA SER A 3 30.84 -25.23 28.99
C SER A 3 30.34 -23.91 29.61
N ARG A 4 30.66 -22.77 29.01
CA ARG A 4 29.89 -21.53 29.17
C ARG A 4 28.62 -21.67 28.33
N ARG A 5 27.43 -21.64 28.93
CA ARG A 5 26.17 -21.43 28.19
C ARG A 5 25.57 -20.09 28.58
N ALA A 6 25.95 -19.07 27.82
CA ALA A 6 25.15 -17.87 27.67
C ALA A 6 23.82 -18.28 27.03
N ILE A 7 22.72 -18.10 27.74
CA ILE A 7 21.38 -18.26 27.19
C ILE A 7 21.05 -16.96 26.48
N THR A 8 21.40 -16.90 25.20
CA THR A 8 20.92 -15.88 24.28
C THR A 8 19.47 -16.21 23.94
N PRO A 9 18.48 -15.35 24.22
CA PRO A 9 17.13 -15.55 23.67
C PRO A 9 17.19 -15.31 22.16
N GLN A 10 17.29 -16.41 21.43
CA GLN A 10 17.28 -16.48 19.99
C GLN A 10 15.82 -16.51 19.51
N PHE A 11 15.20 -15.34 19.39
CA PHE A 11 13.94 -15.18 18.64
C PHE A 11 14.10 -14.02 17.65
N ALA A 12 15.00 -14.22 16.69
CA ALA A 12 14.97 -13.49 15.43
C ALA A 12 14.36 -14.43 14.39
N THR A 13 13.03 -14.55 14.39
CA THR A 13 12.32 -15.17 13.28
C THR A 13 12.42 -14.20 12.11
N ARG A 14 13.42 -14.40 11.25
CA ARG A 14 13.51 -13.75 9.93
C ARG A 14 12.25 -14.09 9.13
N ILE A 15 11.24 -13.23 9.18
CA ILE A 15 10.23 -13.15 8.12
C ILE A 15 10.78 -12.15 7.11
N THR A 16 11.60 -12.64 6.19
CA THR A 16 11.98 -11.90 4.97
C THR A 16 11.91 -12.87 3.81
N ALA A 17 10.69 -13.12 3.34
CA ALA A 17 10.46 -13.63 2.01
C ALA A 17 9.49 -12.68 1.31
N GLU A 18 10.00 -11.52 0.90
CA GLU A 18 9.31 -10.70 -0.09
C GLU A 18 9.37 -11.45 -1.42
N LYS A 19 8.39 -12.30 -1.70
CA LYS A 19 8.28 -12.92 -3.02
C LYS A 19 7.64 -11.89 -3.95
N ARG A 20 8.45 -11.21 -4.76
CA ARG A 20 7.94 -10.42 -5.89
C ARG A 20 7.17 -11.37 -6.80
N ALA A 21 5.97 -10.97 -7.22
CA ALA A 21 5.26 -11.72 -8.24
C ALA A 21 6.14 -11.86 -9.50
N GLU A 22 6.02 -13.01 -10.18
CA GLU A 22 6.63 -13.20 -11.50
C GLU A 22 6.11 -12.15 -12.49
N GLN A 23 6.83 -11.94 -13.59
CA GLN A 23 6.41 -10.98 -14.61
C GLN A 23 4.98 -11.32 -15.07
N PRO A 24 4.03 -10.37 -14.98
CA PRO A 24 2.64 -10.69 -15.28
C PRO A 24 2.43 -10.94 -16.76
N VAL A 25 1.54 -11.88 -17.08
CA VAL A 25 0.99 -11.96 -18.43
C VAL A 25 0.21 -10.68 -18.70
N THR A 26 0.54 -10.00 -19.79
CA THR A 26 0.04 -8.67 -20.09
C THR A 26 -0.76 -8.67 -21.40
N ILE A 27 -1.94 -8.08 -21.37
CA ILE A 27 -2.78 -7.84 -22.56
C ILE A 27 -3.06 -6.34 -22.65
N GLU A 28 -2.72 -5.76 -23.79
CA GLU A 28 -2.92 -4.33 -24.06
C GLU A 28 -4.12 -4.16 -24.99
N ASN A 29 -5.03 -3.25 -24.64
CA ASN A 29 -6.15 -2.88 -25.48
C ASN A 29 -6.18 -1.36 -25.66
N GLU A 30 -6.19 -0.92 -26.92
CA GLU A 30 -6.32 0.48 -27.28
C GLU A 30 -7.72 0.75 -27.84
N GLY A 31 -8.43 1.69 -27.23
CA GLY A 31 -9.73 2.16 -27.70
C GLY A 31 -9.77 3.68 -27.83
N ASN A 32 -10.73 4.20 -28.60
CA ASN A 32 -10.88 5.63 -28.87
C ASN A 32 -11.09 6.50 -27.61
N LEU A 33 -11.55 5.90 -26.50
CA LEU A 33 -11.87 6.58 -25.25
C LEU A 33 -10.94 6.21 -24.09
N MET A 34 -10.24 5.08 -24.17
CA MET A 34 -9.36 4.58 -23.11
C MET A 34 -8.30 3.64 -23.65
N GLN A 35 -7.15 3.63 -22.99
CA GLN A 35 -6.15 2.58 -23.10
C GLN A 35 -6.21 1.76 -21.82
N GLU A 36 -6.14 0.44 -21.94
CA GLU A 36 -6.05 -0.45 -20.79
C GLU A 36 -4.98 -1.51 -20.96
N VAL A 37 -4.33 -1.84 -19.84
CA VAL A 37 -3.34 -2.91 -19.72
C VAL A 37 -3.83 -3.86 -18.64
N ARG A 38 -4.12 -5.10 -19.01
CA ARG A 38 -4.53 -6.15 -18.08
C ARG A 38 -3.32 -7.00 -17.73
N GLN A 39 -3.05 -7.14 -16.44
CA GLN A 39 -1.93 -7.86 -15.89
C GLN A 39 -2.43 -9.01 -15.01
N THR A 40 -2.03 -10.24 -15.33
CA THR A 40 -2.27 -11.42 -14.50
C THR A 40 -0.94 -11.86 -13.91
N PHE A 41 -0.78 -11.68 -12.59
CA PHE A 41 0.45 -12.02 -11.89
C PHE A 41 0.50 -13.50 -11.50
N ASN A 42 -0.64 -14.05 -11.09
CA ASN A 42 -0.82 -15.47 -10.80
C ASN A 42 -2.33 -15.80 -10.78
N SER A 43 -2.71 -17.00 -10.33
CA SER A 43 -4.11 -17.47 -10.32
C SER A 43 -5.05 -16.69 -9.40
N TRP A 44 -4.54 -15.87 -8.47
CA TRP A 44 -5.32 -15.15 -7.46
C TRP A 44 -4.96 -13.66 -7.35
N ILE A 45 -4.09 -13.15 -8.22
CA ILE A 45 -3.73 -11.73 -8.31
C ILE A 45 -3.79 -11.28 -9.76
N SER A 46 -4.64 -10.32 -10.03
CA SER A 46 -4.70 -9.61 -11.31
C SER A 46 -4.96 -8.12 -11.10
N GLN A 47 -4.60 -7.33 -12.10
CA GLN A 47 -4.80 -5.89 -12.09
C GLN A 47 -5.13 -5.41 -13.51
N THR A 48 -5.96 -4.37 -13.62
CA THR A 48 -6.16 -3.62 -14.86
C THR A 48 -5.73 -2.19 -14.64
N ILE A 49 -4.77 -1.73 -15.45
CA ILE A 49 -4.32 -0.33 -15.48
C ILE A 49 -5.10 0.36 -16.58
N ARG A 50 -5.77 1.49 -16.28
CA ARG A 50 -6.56 2.24 -17.27
C ARG A 50 -6.11 3.69 -17.34
N LEU A 51 -5.95 4.18 -18.57
CA LEU A 51 -5.76 5.58 -18.89
C LEU A 51 -6.92 6.05 -19.77
N LYS A 52 -7.84 6.82 -19.20
CA LYS A 52 -8.97 7.41 -19.92
C LYS A 52 -8.54 8.67 -20.64
N LYS A 53 -9.11 8.92 -21.83
CA LYS A 53 -8.84 10.14 -22.60
C LYS A 53 -9.17 11.38 -21.78
N GLY A 54 -8.18 12.26 -21.58
CA GLY A 54 -8.32 13.51 -20.82
C GLY A 54 -8.26 13.38 -19.30
N ALA A 55 -8.11 12.15 -18.75
CA ALA A 55 -7.91 11.98 -17.32
C ALA A 55 -6.52 12.50 -16.89
N LYS A 56 -6.45 13.05 -15.67
CA LYS A 56 -5.20 13.51 -15.03
C LYS A 56 -4.59 12.47 -14.11
N HIS A 57 -5.11 11.25 -14.15
CA HIS A 57 -4.76 10.16 -13.27
C HIS A 57 -4.77 8.84 -14.04
N VAL A 58 -4.04 7.87 -13.51
CA VAL A 58 -4.05 6.48 -13.97
C VAL A 58 -4.84 5.65 -12.96
N GLU A 59 -5.75 4.81 -13.43
CA GLU A 59 -6.56 3.92 -12.58
C GLU A 59 -5.87 2.56 -12.48
N PHE A 60 -5.65 2.09 -11.26
CA PHE A 60 -5.09 0.78 -10.94
C PHE A 60 -6.19 -0.03 -10.24
N ASP A 61 -6.93 -0.82 -11.01
CA ASP A 61 -8.01 -1.70 -10.54
C ASP A 61 -7.43 -3.06 -10.23
N TRP A 62 -7.38 -3.44 -8.96
CA TRP A 62 -6.76 -4.68 -8.50
C TRP A 62 -7.81 -5.67 -8.03
N ILE A 63 -7.56 -6.96 -8.27
CA ILE A 63 -8.37 -8.08 -7.77
C ILE A 63 -7.40 -9.05 -7.09
N ILE A 64 -7.62 -9.25 -5.79
CA ILE A 64 -6.80 -10.12 -4.94
C ILE A 64 -7.71 -11.14 -4.27
N GLY A 65 -7.47 -12.40 -4.60
CA GLY A 65 -8.03 -13.55 -3.92
C GLY A 65 -8.63 -14.58 -4.89
N PRO A 66 -9.00 -15.75 -4.37
CA PRO A 66 -8.87 -16.14 -2.96
C PRO A 66 -7.40 -16.31 -2.56
N VAL A 67 -7.00 -15.67 -1.46
CA VAL A 67 -5.61 -15.78 -0.95
C VAL A 67 -5.38 -17.22 -0.52
N PRO A 68 -4.39 -17.95 -1.07
CA PRO A 68 -4.28 -19.39 -0.88
C PRO A 68 -3.98 -19.76 0.57
N LYS A 69 -4.65 -20.82 1.04
CA LYS A 69 -4.44 -21.46 2.34
C LYS A 69 -3.84 -22.85 2.10
N GLU A 70 -2.62 -23.07 2.58
CA GLU A 70 -1.96 -24.37 2.46
C GLU A 70 -2.71 -25.43 3.29
N PRO A 71 -2.88 -26.67 2.80
CA PRO A 71 -3.57 -27.73 3.55
C PRO A 71 -2.90 -28.11 4.88
N LYS A 72 -1.59 -27.86 5.00
CA LYS A 72 -0.79 -28.08 6.20
C LYS A 72 0.03 -26.82 6.48
N ASN A 73 0.10 -26.43 7.74
CA ASN A 73 0.86 -25.26 8.22
C ASN A 73 0.54 -24.00 7.39
N PRO A 74 -0.71 -23.51 7.43
CA PRO A 74 -1.13 -22.39 6.59
C PRO A 74 -0.32 -21.13 6.95
N ILE A 75 0.16 -20.44 5.92
CA ILE A 75 1.06 -19.28 6.09
C ILE A 75 0.26 -18.00 5.87
N THR A 76 0.25 -17.11 6.86
CA THR A 76 -0.35 -15.77 6.76
C THR A 76 0.22 -15.02 5.57
N LYS A 77 -0.65 -14.38 4.79
CA LYS A 77 -0.27 -13.60 3.61
C LYS A 77 -0.91 -12.22 3.69
N GLU A 78 -0.07 -11.20 3.67
CA GLU A 78 -0.44 -9.79 3.60
C GLU A 78 0.03 -9.27 2.24
N VAL A 79 -0.93 -8.89 1.41
CA VAL A 79 -0.71 -8.56 0.00
C VAL A 79 -0.62 -7.07 -0.13
N ILE A 80 0.45 -6.62 -0.77
CA ILE A 80 0.79 -5.21 -0.93
C ILE A 80 0.92 -4.84 -2.40
N THR A 81 0.72 -3.57 -2.71
CA THR A 81 1.18 -2.94 -3.94
C THR A 81 2.26 -1.92 -3.61
N ARG A 82 3.28 -1.82 -4.47
CA ARG A 82 4.37 -0.84 -4.35
C ARG A 82 4.46 -0.01 -5.61
N TYR A 83 4.36 1.29 -5.46
CA TYR A 83 4.61 2.26 -6.52
C TYR A 83 6.01 2.82 -6.34
N ILE A 84 6.93 2.43 -7.23
CA ILE A 84 8.35 2.81 -7.19
C ILE A 84 8.62 3.85 -8.27
N THR A 85 9.34 4.90 -7.90
CA THR A 85 9.67 6.07 -8.71
C THR A 85 11.10 6.54 -8.41
N ASP A 86 11.58 7.51 -9.17
CA ASP A 86 12.88 8.15 -8.92
C ASP A 86 12.81 9.33 -7.93
N ILE A 87 11.64 9.60 -7.34
CA ILE A 87 11.43 10.70 -6.39
C ILE A 87 12.35 10.53 -5.18
N LYS A 88 13.06 11.60 -4.81
CA LYS A 88 13.95 11.58 -3.63
C LYS A 88 13.24 12.17 -2.41
N ASN A 89 12.49 11.32 -1.72
CA ASN A 89 11.62 11.74 -0.61
C ASN A 89 12.27 11.60 0.78
N ALA A 90 13.49 11.04 0.87
CA ALA A 90 14.24 10.90 2.13
C ALA A 90 13.44 10.23 3.26
N ASP A 91 12.71 9.15 2.94
CA ASP A 91 11.83 8.42 3.85
C ASP A 91 10.70 9.26 4.48
N VAL A 92 10.33 10.38 3.84
CA VAL A 92 9.22 11.25 4.24
C VAL A 92 8.04 11.04 3.29
N PHE A 93 6.84 11.00 3.86
CA PHE A 93 5.58 10.89 3.13
C PHE A 93 4.44 11.49 3.96
N TYR A 94 3.27 11.62 3.37
CA TYR A 94 2.14 12.31 3.99
C TYR A 94 0.88 11.47 3.84
N THR A 95 0.23 11.17 4.96
CA THR A 95 -1.06 10.44 4.97
C THR A 95 -2.17 11.34 5.46
N ASP A 96 -3.38 11.14 4.95
CA ASP A 96 -4.54 11.87 5.43
C ASP A 96 -4.94 11.44 6.85
N SER A 97 -5.60 12.34 7.57
CA SER A 97 -6.30 12.05 8.83
C SER A 97 -7.80 12.12 8.58
N ASN A 98 -8.45 10.96 8.44
CA ASN A 98 -9.89 10.83 8.18
C ASN A 98 -10.37 11.65 6.97
N GLY A 99 -9.59 11.64 5.89
CA GLY A 99 -9.89 12.33 4.64
C GLY A 99 -9.70 13.86 4.68
N ARG A 100 -9.15 14.39 5.77
CA ARG A 100 -9.01 15.85 5.99
C ARG A 100 -7.56 16.32 5.92
N GLN A 101 -6.93 16.53 7.07
CA GLN A 101 -5.59 17.12 7.17
C GLN A 101 -4.53 16.11 6.74
N MET A 102 -3.46 16.60 6.11
CA MET A 102 -2.31 15.78 5.75
C MET A 102 -1.28 15.79 6.87
N MET A 103 -0.90 14.61 7.33
CA MET A 103 0.04 14.39 8.42
C MET A 103 1.39 13.98 7.85
N ARG A 104 2.45 14.73 8.19
CA ARG A 104 3.82 14.36 7.83
C ARG A 104 4.24 13.11 8.61
N ARG A 105 4.69 12.09 7.90
CA ARG A 105 5.25 10.84 8.41
C ARG A 105 6.71 10.72 8.00
N GLN A 106 7.51 10.07 8.83
CA GLN A 106 8.90 9.78 8.53
C GLN A 106 9.24 8.40 9.07
N LYS A 107 9.90 7.58 8.24
CA LYS A 107 10.30 6.23 8.64
C LYS A 107 11.28 6.29 9.81
N LYS A 108 11.16 5.33 10.74
CA LYS A 108 12.02 5.18 11.93
C LYS A 108 12.09 6.42 12.83
N PHE A 109 11.01 7.20 12.88
CA PHE A 109 10.97 8.46 13.60
C PHE A 109 9.65 8.64 14.35
N ASN A 110 9.74 9.27 15.52
CA ASN A 110 8.58 9.77 16.25
C ASN A 110 8.86 11.20 16.75
N PRO A 111 7.93 12.15 16.62
CA PRO A 111 8.15 13.52 17.07
C PRO A 111 8.14 13.69 18.60
N SER A 112 7.53 12.77 19.34
CA SER A 112 7.25 12.92 20.78
C SER A 112 8.20 12.13 21.68
N TYR A 113 8.93 11.15 21.15
CA TYR A 113 9.83 10.30 21.93
C TYR A 113 10.96 9.71 21.10
N LYS A 114 12.00 9.19 21.77
CA LYS A 114 13.10 8.47 21.12
C LYS A 114 12.59 7.17 20.51
N TYR A 115 12.54 7.11 19.18
CA TYR A 115 12.12 5.91 18.46
C TYR A 115 13.14 4.78 18.62
N VAL A 116 12.65 3.58 18.94
CA VAL A 116 13.42 2.34 18.95
C VAL A 116 12.82 1.43 17.88
N ASP A 117 13.63 1.08 16.89
CA ASP A 117 13.22 0.32 15.72
C ASP A 117 13.13 -1.18 16.03
N SER A 118 12.19 -1.57 16.89
CA SER A 118 11.95 -2.98 17.24
C SER A 118 11.26 -3.74 16.12
N GLU A 119 10.41 -3.04 15.35
CA GLU A 119 9.58 -3.60 14.28
C GLU A 119 9.72 -2.75 13.00
N PRO A 120 10.75 -3.01 12.17
CA PRO A 120 11.15 -2.11 11.08
C PRO A 120 10.12 -1.92 9.96
N VAL A 121 9.20 -2.87 9.81
CA VAL A 121 8.14 -2.81 8.80
C VAL A 121 6.84 -2.30 9.43
N SER A 122 6.25 -3.09 10.33
CA SER A 122 4.94 -2.79 10.92
C SER A 122 4.93 -1.50 11.73
N GLY A 123 6.02 -1.14 12.41
CA GLY A 123 6.15 0.10 13.17
C GLY A 123 6.17 1.37 12.31
N ASN A 124 6.17 1.24 10.97
CA ASN A 124 6.17 2.34 10.01
C ASN A 124 4.91 2.36 9.11
N TYR A 125 3.92 1.51 9.39
CA TYR A 125 2.63 1.56 8.72
C TYR A 125 1.70 2.60 9.35
N TYR A 126 1.02 3.37 8.52
CA TYR A 126 0.06 4.39 8.94
C TYR A 126 -1.27 4.23 8.19
N PRO A 127 -2.40 4.64 8.80
CA PRO A 127 -3.69 4.60 8.12
C PRO A 127 -3.76 5.66 7.00
N VAL A 128 -4.41 5.29 5.92
CA VAL A 128 -4.88 6.17 4.83
C VAL A 128 -6.34 5.89 4.63
N THR A 129 -7.17 6.93 4.62
CA THR A 129 -8.62 6.78 4.37
C THR A 129 -9.05 7.40 3.05
N ASN A 130 -8.19 8.21 2.44
CA ASN A 130 -8.50 8.89 1.20
C ASN A 130 -7.27 9.06 0.31
N ARG A 131 -6.13 9.50 0.86
CA ARG A 131 -4.95 9.82 0.06
C ARG A 131 -3.63 9.73 0.83
N VAL A 132 -2.60 9.30 0.10
CA VAL A 132 -1.20 9.37 0.51
C VAL A 132 -0.38 10.00 -0.59
N PHE A 133 0.65 10.76 -0.22
CA PHE A 133 1.62 11.24 -1.20
C PHE A 133 3.04 11.27 -0.65
N MET A 134 3.99 11.22 -1.58
CA MET A 134 5.40 11.53 -1.36
C MET A 134 5.87 12.47 -2.47
N LYS A 135 6.90 13.25 -2.19
CA LYS A 135 7.41 14.24 -3.14
C LYS A 135 8.88 14.57 -2.92
N ASP A 136 9.48 15.11 -3.96
CA ASP A 136 10.71 15.89 -3.91
C ASP A 136 10.43 17.33 -4.36
N ASP A 137 11.47 18.07 -4.77
CA ASP A 137 11.33 19.46 -5.24
C ASP A 137 10.66 19.60 -6.62
N LYS A 138 10.58 18.51 -7.40
CA LYS A 138 10.16 18.50 -8.81
C LYS A 138 8.85 17.75 -9.03
N LEU A 139 8.66 16.63 -8.35
CA LEU A 139 7.56 15.69 -8.58
C LEU A 139 6.90 15.26 -7.27
N GLN A 140 5.60 15.06 -7.35
CA GLN A 140 4.78 14.46 -6.31
C GLN A 140 4.01 13.28 -6.89
N LEU A 141 4.17 12.11 -6.26
CA LEU A 141 3.31 10.95 -6.46
C LEU A 141 2.20 10.99 -5.42
N THR A 142 0.95 11.00 -5.85
CA THR A 142 -0.23 10.90 -4.99
C THR A 142 -1.02 9.65 -5.36
N VAL A 143 -1.39 8.87 -4.35
CA VAL A 143 -2.29 7.71 -4.49
C VAL A 143 -3.58 8.05 -3.75
N LEU A 144 -4.70 8.01 -4.46
CA LEU A 144 -6.03 8.04 -3.86
C LEU A 144 -6.55 6.62 -3.73
N THR A 145 -7.07 6.28 -2.56
CA THR A 145 -7.64 4.96 -2.27
C THR A 145 -9.16 5.00 -2.32
N ASP A 146 -9.80 3.89 -2.70
CA ASP A 146 -11.26 3.76 -2.67
C ASP A 146 -11.79 3.36 -1.29
N ARG A 147 -10.91 2.97 -0.37
CA ARG A 147 -11.19 2.52 1.00
C ARG A 147 -10.04 2.85 1.95
N ALA A 148 -10.24 2.54 3.23
CA ALA A 148 -9.19 2.65 4.23
C ALA A 148 -8.17 1.52 4.08
N GLU A 149 -6.89 1.87 4.08
CA GLU A 149 -5.76 0.96 3.89
C GLU A 149 -4.60 1.32 4.83
N GLY A 150 -3.65 0.38 4.96
CA GLY A 150 -2.37 0.63 5.61
C GLY A 150 -1.31 1.00 4.57
N THR A 151 -0.51 2.03 4.82
CA THR A 151 0.59 2.42 3.93
C THR A 151 1.90 2.66 4.67
N THR A 152 3.01 2.47 3.98
CA THR A 152 4.33 2.90 4.41
C THR A 152 5.13 3.45 3.24
N VAL A 153 6.32 3.95 3.55
CA VAL A 153 7.25 4.50 2.57
C VAL A 153 8.51 3.65 2.45
N ILE A 154 9.02 3.60 1.23
CA ILE A 154 10.37 3.16 0.90
C ILE A 154 11.05 4.30 0.13
N ASP A 155 12.38 4.29 0.04
CA ASP A 155 13.08 5.31 -0.74
C ASP A 155 12.58 5.30 -2.19
N GLY A 156 12.03 6.43 -2.62
CA GLY A 156 11.40 6.59 -3.94
C GLY A 156 10.11 5.81 -4.15
N GLY A 157 9.46 5.27 -3.11
CA GLY A 157 8.21 4.52 -3.29
C GLY A 157 7.21 4.58 -2.15
N LEU A 158 5.95 4.30 -2.51
CA LEU A 158 4.85 4.09 -1.58
C LEU A 158 4.40 2.64 -1.62
N GLU A 159 4.15 2.05 -0.46
CA GLU A 159 3.60 0.71 -0.29
C GLU A 159 2.22 0.81 0.34
N LEU A 160 1.24 0.08 -0.21
CA LEU A 160 -0.12 0.01 0.33
C LEU A 160 -0.54 -1.45 0.48
N MET A 161 -1.08 -1.81 1.64
CA MET A 161 -1.61 -3.14 1.91
C MET A 161 -3.05 -3.24 1.42
N LEU A 162 -3.29 -4.16 0.49
CA LEU A 162 -4.55 -4.29 -0.25
C LEU A 162 -5.47 -5.36 0.32
N HIS A 163 -4.91 -6.47 0.80
CA HIS A 163 -5.66 -7.57 1.40
C HIS A 163 -4.79 -8.38 2.34
N ARG A 164 -5.37 -9.03 3.34
CA ARG A 164 -4.65 -9.91 4.26
C ARG A 164 -5.51 -11.12 4.65
N ARG A 165 -4.86 -12.27 4.81
CA ARG A 165 -5.47 -13.49 5.33
C ARG A 165 -4.53 -14.09 6.37
N CYS A 166 -4.97 -14.11 7.62
CA CYS A 166 -4.20 -14.55 8.78
C CYS A 166 -4.81 -15.83 9.36
N PHE A 167 -3.96 -16.77 9.78
CA PHE A 167 -4.40 -18.10 10.25
C PHE A 167 -4.16 -18.35 11.74
N ALA A 168 -3.86 -17.29 12.50
CA ALA A 168 -3.75 -17.30 13.94
C ALA A 168 -4.44 -16.06 14.51
N ASP A 169 -5.06 -16.22 15.68
CA ASP A 169 -5.59 -15.12 16.48
C ASP A 169 -4.44 -14.31 17.10
N ASP A 170 -4.64 -13.00 17.21
CA ASP A 170 -3.64 -12.08 17.74
C ASP A 170 -3.71 -11.89 19.27
N HIS A 171 -4.68 -12.54 19.92
CA HIS A 171 -4.94 -12.54 21.36
C HIS A 171 -5.34 -11.17 21.92
N TRP A 172 -6.03 -10.35 21.11
CA TRP A 172 -6.58 -9.05 21.54
C TRP A 172 -8.10 -9.07 21.77
N GLY A 173 -8.72 -10.26 21.82
CA GLY A 173 -10.07 -10.49 22.37
C GLY A 173 -11.18 -10.79 21.36
N VAL A 174 -10.86 -10.92 20.07
CA VAL A 174 -11.81 -11.42 19.05
C VAL A 174 -11.88 -12.95 19.07
N ASP A 175 -10.80 -13.63 19.50
CA ASP A 175 -10.66 -15.08 19.60
C ASP A 175 -10.90 -15.82 18.25
N GLU A 176 -10.63 -15.13 17.14
CA GLU A 176 -10.78 -15.68 15.78
C GLU A 176 -9.63 -15.19 14.89
N ALA A 177 -9.07 -16.09 14.08
CA ALA A 177 -8.13 -15.70 13.04
C ALA A 177 -8.86 -14.91 11.94
N LEU A 178 -8.17 -13.95 11.32
CA LEU A 178 -8.70 -13.24 10.15
C LEU A 178 -8.63 -14.12 8.89
N ASP A 179 -9.49 -15.13 8.83
CA ASP A 179 -9.62 -16.13 7.77
C ASP A 179 -11.00 -16.02 7.11
N GLU A 180 -11.28 -14.89 6.46
CA GLU A 180 -12.58 -14.60 5.85
C GLU A 180 -12.94 -15.65 4.76
N PRO A 181 -14.04 -16.40 4.91
CA PRO A 181 -14.30 -17.58 4.08
C PRO A 181 -14.73 -17.23 2.65
N GLY A 182 -15.32 -16.05 2.42
CA GLY A 182 -15.91 -15.68 1.12
C GLY A 182 -16.90 -16.75 0.64
N ASN A 183 -16.70 -17.27 -0.58
CA ASN A 183 -17.48 -18.38 -1.14
C ASN A 183 -16.97 -19.78 -0.69
N GLY A 184 -16.32 -19.87 0.47
CA GLY A 184 -15.75 -21.10 1.03
C GLY A 184 -14.26 -21.31 0.77
N ASN A 185 -13.66 -20.59 -0.17
CA ASN A 185 -12.24 -20.73 -0.54
C ASN A 185 -11.36 -19.56 -0.08
N GLY A 186 -11.94 -18.54 0.56
CA GLY A 186 -11.29 -17.27 0.91
C GLY A 186 -11.96 -16.09 0.22
N LEU A 187 -12.02 -14.94 0.91
CA LEU A 187 -12.58 -13.71 0.35
C LEU A 187 -11.72 -13.19 -0.82
N VAL A 188 -12.40 -12.78 -1.90
CA VAL A 188 -11.80 -12.03 -3.01
C VAL A 188 -12.11 -10.55 -2.81
N ALA A 189 -11.06 -9.75 -2.68
CA ALA A 189 -11.16 -8.30 -2.61
C ALA A 189 -10.87 -7.69 -3.98
N ARG A 190 -11.65 -6.66 -4.34
CA ARG A 190 -11.39 -5.80 -5.50
C ARG A 190 -11.43 -4.36 -5.05
N GLY A 191 -10.49 -3.56 -5.53
CA GLY A 191 -10.45 -2.13 -5.27
C GLY A 191 -9.73 -1.37 -6.36
N THR A 192 -9.74 -0.04 -6.23
CA THR A 192 -9.15 0.86 -7.22
C THR A 192 -8.28 1.91 -6.54
N HIS A 193 -7.06 2.08 -7.07
CA HIS A 193 -6.23 3.24 -6.79
C HIS A 193 -6.26 4.21 -7.95
N TYR A 194 -6.30 5.51 -7.64
CA TYR A 194 -6.09 6.58 -8.62
C TYR A 194 -4.73 7.20 -8.37
N ILE A 195 -3.84 7.09 -9.36
CA ILE A 195 -2.47 7.59 -9.25
C ILE A 195 -2.34 8.89 -10.01
N LEU A 196 -1.85 9.92 -9.32
CA LEU A 196 -1.53 11.21 -9.88
C LEU A 196 -0.03 11.47 -9.74
N LEU A 197 0.59 11.91 -10.83
CA LEU A 197 1.96 12.41 -10.85
C LEU A 197 1.93 13.86 -11.31
N GLY A 198 2.49 14.77 -10.51
CA GLY A 198 2.39 16.20 -10.80
C GLY A 198 3.43 17.05 -10.08
N ASN A 199 3.34 18.36 -10.29
CA ASN A 199 4.23 19.32 -9.66
C ASN A 199 3.86 19.52 -8.17
N PRO A 200 4.81 19.40 -7.23
CA PRO A 200 4.57 19.48 -5.79
C PRO A 200 4.10 20.86 -5.28
N LYS A 201 4.22 21.90 -6.11
CA LYS A 201 3.81 23.28 -5.80
C LYS A 201 2.39 23.61 -6.25
N VAL A 202 1.77 22.74 -7.03
CA VAL A 202 0.35 22.91 -7.40
C VAL A 202 -0.46 22.44 -6.22
N GLU A 203 -0.97 23.38 -5.42
CA GLU A 203 -1.97 23.05 -4.40
C GLU A 203 -3.18 22.41 -5.10
N PHE A 204 -3.68 21.32 -4.52
CA PHE A 204 -4.96 20.75 -4.91
C PHE A 204 -6.04 21.79 -4.59
N ILE A 205 -6.32 22.67 -5.55
CA ILE A 205 -7.53 23.48 -5.57
C ILE A 205 -8.65 22.46 -5.59
N ALA A 206 -9.38 22.37 -4.48
CA ALA A 206 -10.61 21.61 -4.40
C ALA A 206 -11.45 21.94 -5.64
N LEU A 207 -11.97 20.92 -6.31
CA LEU A 207 -12.94 21.08 -7.40
C LEU A 207 -14.24 21.67 -6.83
N THR A 208 -14.23 22.93 -6.44
CA THR A 208 -15.41 23.74 -6.22
C THR A 208 -15.59 24.57 -7.48
N ASN A 209 -16.64 24.25 -8.23
CA ASN A 209 -17.09 25.07 -9.34
C ASN A 209 -17.27 26.53 -8.90
N GLY A 210 -16.70 27.45 -9.65
CA GLY A 210 -17.22 28.81 -9.80
C GLY A 210 -16.56 29.90 -8.95
N HIS A 211 -16.15 30.94 -9.67
CA HIS A 211 -15.85 32.32 -9.26
C HIS A 211 -14.39 32.61 -8.87
N SER A 212 -13.69 33.12 -9.88
CA SER A 212 -12.52 34.00 -9.73
C SER A 212 -12.84 35.14 -8.77
N ARG A 213 -12.15 35.18 -7.62
CA ARG A 213 -12.03 36.41 -6.85
C ARG A 213 -10.77 37.15 -7.30
N VAL A 214 -11.01 38.30 -7.91
CA VAL A 214 -10.01 39.32 -8.22
C VAL A 214 -9.46 39.88 -6.91
N SER A 215 -8.14 40.02 -6.84
CA SER A 215 -7.39 40.62 -5.74
C SER A 215 -7.70 42.11 -5.57
N ALA A 216 -7.75 42.55 -4.32
CA ALA A 216 -7.42 43.91 -3.91
C ALA A 216 -6.28 43.83 -2.89
#